data_AF-A0A0D8HUB2-F1
#
_entry.id   AF-A0A0D8HUB2-F1
#
_cell.length_a   1.000
_cell.length_b   1.000
_cell.length_c   1.000
_cell.angle_alpha   90.00
_cell.angle_beta   90.00
_cell.angle_gamma   90.00
#
_symmetry.space_group_name_H-M   'P 1'
#
loop_
_entity.id
_entity.type
_entity.pdbx_description
1 polymer ?
#
loop_
_entity_poly.entity_id
_entity_poly.type
_entity_poly.pdbx_seq_one_letter_code
_entity_poly.pdbx_strand_id
1 'polypeptide(L)' 'MKLRVNQLSTAPPYADLPSDLSGYAVTLDLSHSDAAHEATLGDLISEIRARGASRVVITGTPRELQGTHTHAA' A
#
# COMPACT_ATOMS: atom_id res chain seq x y z
N MET A 1 -3.05 -1.91 -12.57
CA MET A 1 -4.11 -2.09 -11.56
C MET A 1 -3.85 -1.17 -10.38
N LYS A 2 -4.89 -0.59 -9.75
CA LYS A 2 -4.73 0.28 -8.57
C LYS A 2 -5.43 -0.36 -7.37
N LEU A 3 -4.73 -0.43 -6.23
CA LEU A 3 -5.21 -0.93 -4.94
C LEU A 3 -5.05 0.19 -3.91
N ARG A 4 -6.05 0.36 -3.04
CA ARG A 4 -5.99 1.32 -1.94
C ARG A 4 -5.59 0.61 -0.66
N VAL A 5 -4.50 1.05 -0.03
CA VAL A 5 -3.92 0.32 1.12
C VAL A 5 -4.88 0.26 2.30
N ASN A 6 -5.69 1.31 2.51
CA ASN A 6 -6.72 1.34 3.55
C ASN A 6 -7.94 0.41 3.32
N GLN A 7 -7.95 -0.32 2.20
CA GLN A 7 -8.96 -1.34 1.89
C GLN A 7 -8.35 -2.76 1.87
N LEU A 8 -7.08 -2.89 2.21
CA LEU A 8 -6.38 -4.17 2.24
C LEU A 8 -6.17 -4.60 3.69
N SER A 9 -6.23 -5.90 3.91
CA SER A 9 -5.79 -6.52 5.15
C SER A 9 -4.36 -6.08 5.48
N THR A 10 -4.13 -5.72 6.74
CA THR A 10 -2.80 -5.36 7.27
C THR A 10 -2.00 -6.57 7.75
N ALA A 11 -2.54 -7.78 7.61
CA ALA A 11 -1.88 -9.02 7.99
C ALA A 11 -2.21 -10.15 7.02
N PRO A 12 -1.37 -11.20 6.95
CA PRO A 12 -1.69 -12.43 6.24
C PRO A 12 -3.03 -13.01 6.70
N PRO A 13 -3.81 -13.64 5.79
CA PRO A 13 -3.41 -14.08 4.45
C PRO A 13 -3.60 -13.04 3.32
N TYR A 14 -3.75 -11.74 3.61
CA TYR A 14 -4.00 -10.70 2.59
C TYR A 14 -5.14 -11.07 1.62
N ALA A 15 -6.30 -11.40 2.19
CA ALA A 15 -7.44 -11.96 1.46
C ALA A 15 -7.99 -11.02 0.37
N ASP A 16 -7.72 -9.72 0.48
CA ASP A 16 -8.16 -8.69 -0.46
C ASP A 16 -7.26 -8.58 -1.70
N LEU A 17 -6.11 -9.27 -1.72
CA LEU A 17 -5.22 -9.32 -2.88
C LEU A 17 -5.65 -10.45 -3.84
N PRO A 18 -5.64 -10.21 -5.17
CA PRO A 18 -5.77 -11.29 -6.14
C PRO A 18 -4.68 -12.35 -5.98
N SER A 19 -5.00 -13.62 -6.23
CA SER A 19 -4.06 -14.74 -6.06
C SER A 19 -2.93 -14.75 -7.09
N ASP A 20 -3.15 -14.20 -8.28
CA ASP A 20 -2.17 -14.07 -9.34
C ASP A 20 -2.14 -12.63 -9.87
N LEU A 21 -0.95 -12.04 -9.87
CA LEU A 21 -0.66 -10.69 -10.33
C LEU A 21 0.37 -10.70 -11.47
N SER A 22 0.63 -11.86 -12.07
CA SER A 22 1.57 -12.04 -13.16
C SER A 22 1.34 -11.04 -14.31
N GLY A 23 2.39 -10.29 -14.64
CA GLY A 23 2.36 -9.31 -15.73
C GLY A 23 1.72 -7.95 -15.37
N TYR A 24 1.03 -7.84 -14.23
CA TYR A 24 0.40 -6.58 -13.83
C TYR A 24 1.40 -5.59 -13.22
N ALA A 25 1.32 -4.34 -13.67
CA ALA A 25 1.82 -3.21 -12.90
C ALA A 25 0.78 -2.81 -11.85
N VAL A 26 1.14 -2.93 -10.56
CA VAL A 26 0.28 -2.65 -9.41
C VAL A 26 0.63 -1.28 -8.82
N THR A 27 -0.38 -0.44 -8.62
CA THR A 27 -0.24 0.84 -7.93
C THR A 27 -0.86 0.71 -6.55
N LEU A 28 -0.06 0.95 -5.50
CA LEU A 28 -0.50 1.08 -4.13
C LEU A 28 -0.76 2.55 -3.82
N ASP A 29 -1.99 2.85 -3.44
CA ASP A 29 -2.42 4.19 -3.03
C ASP A 29 -2.44 4.29 -1.51
N LEU A 30 -1.56 5.14 -0.98
CA LEU A 30 -1.42 5.48 0.44
C LEU A 30 -2.39 6.59 0.86
N SER A 31 -3.20 7.13 -0.06
CA SER A 31 -4.22 8.10 0.31
C SER A 31 -5.13 7.50 1.37
N HIS A 32 -5.26 8.18 2.51
CA HIS A 32 -6.03 7.73 3.68
C HIS A 32 -5.46 6.50 4.41
N SER A 33 -4.18 6.16 4.24
CA SER A 33 -3.50 5.20 5.11
C SER A 33 -3.10 5.83 6.45
N ASP A 34 -2.99 4.99 7.49
CA ASP A 34 -2.49 5.33 8.82
C ASP A 34 -1.16 4.58 9.12
N ALA A 35 -0.59 4.79 10.31
CA ALA A 35 0.66 4.17 10.73
C ALA A 35 0.66 2.63 10.67
N ALA A 36 -0.47 1.96 10.93
CA ALA A 36 -0.54 0.50 10.89
C ALA A 36 -0.41 -0.02 9.45
N HIS A 37 -1.04 0.67 8.51
CA HIS A 37 -0.91 0.39 7.08
C HIS A 37 0.52 0.66 6.57
N GLU A 38 1.18 1.70 7.07
CA GLU A 38 2.57 1.99 6.71
C GLU A 38 3.55 0.96 7.26
N ALA A 39 3.39 0.57 8.52
CA ALA A 39 4.23 -0.43 9.17
C ALA A 39 4.21 -1.78 8.44
N THR A 40 3.13 -2.07 7.71
CA THR A 40 2.89 -3.34 7.00
C THR A 40 3.10 -3.21 5.49
N LEU A 41 3.42 -2.01 4.98
CA LEU A 41 3.57 -1.75 3.55
C LEU A 41 4.70 -2.57 2.91
N GLY A 42 5.80 -2.78 3.65
CA GLY A 42 6.92 -3.61 3.17
C GLY A 42 6.51 -5.06 2.91
N ASP A 43 5.72 -5.63 3.83
CA ASP A 43 5.21 -7.00 3.70
C ASP A 43 4.21 -7.09 2.55
N LEU A 44 3.33 -6.10 2.42
CA LEU A 44 2.36 -6.02 1.33
C LEU A 44 3.04 -5.95 -0.05
N ILE A 45 4.10 -5.15 -0.18
CA ILE A 45 4.89 -5.06 -1.43
C ILE A 45 5.55 -6.41 -1.74
N SER A 46 6.10 -7.08 -0.73
CA SER A 46 6.74 -8.39 -0.87
C SER A 46 5.74 -9.45 -1.34
N GLU A 47 4.55 -9.48 -0.74
CA GLU A 47 3.46 -10.37 -1.15
C GLU A 47 3.02 -10.11 -2.59
N ILE A 48 2.81 -8.84 -2.97
CA ILE A 48 2.41 -8.48 -4.34
C ILE A 48 3.46 -8.93 -5.37
N ARG A 49 4.76 -8.82 -5.05
CA ARG A 49 5.84 -9.34 -5.89
C ARG A 49 5.85 -10.86 -5.93
N ALA A 50 5.63 -11.52 -4.80
CA ALA A 50 5.56 -12.99 -4.72
C ALA A 50 4.43 -13.56 -5.61
N ARG A 51 3.34 -12.81 -5.77
CA ARG A 51 2.22 -13.14 -6.67
C ARG A 51 2.47 -12.78 -8.14
N GLY A 52 3.68 -12.32 -8.51
CA GLY A 52 4.08 -12.16 -9.90
C GLY A 52 3.91 -10.75 -10.49
N ALA A 53 3.58 -9.74 -9.68
CA ALA A 53 3.48 -8.37 -10.18
C ALA A 53 4.78 -7.92 -10.88
N SER A 54 4.67 -7.46 -12.13
CA SER A 54 5.81 -7.04 -12.94
C SER A 54 6.42 -5.72 -12.47
N ARG A 55 5.62 -4.89 -11.78
CA ARG A 55 6.02 -3.60 -11.21
C ARG A 55 5.10 -3.22 -10.06
N VAL A 56 5.67 -2.60 -9.03
CA VAL A 56 4.91 -1.96 -7.94
C VAL A 56 5.21 -0.47 -7.93
N VAL A 57 4.18 0.36 -7.90
CA VAL A 57 4.24 1.82 -7.85
C VAL A 57 3.55 2.28 -6.58
N ILE A 58 4.14 3.21 -5.85
CA ILE A 58 3.55 3.79 -4.64
C ILE A 58 3.10 5.21 -4.97
N THR A 59 1.88 5.57 -4.57
CA THR A 59 1.27 6.88 -4.81
C THR A 59 0.53 7.36 -3.57
N GLY A 60 0.32 8.68 -3.47
CA GLY A 60 -0.31 9.31 -2.31
C GLY A 60 0.67 9.54 -1.15
N THR A 61 0.23 10.33 -0.17
CA THR A 61 0.93 10.48 1.11
C THR A 61 0.01 10.00 2.23
N PRO A 62 0.55 9.24 3.19
CA PRO A 62 -0.19 8.85 4.38
C PRO A 62 -0.72 10.05 5.16
N ARG A 63 -1.81 9.85 5.91
CA ARG A 63 -2.44 10.93 6.69
C ARG A 63 -1.53 11.50 7.79
N GLU A 64 -0.68 10.67 8.41
CA GLU A 64 0.19 11.15 9.49
C GLU A 64 1.26 12.13 9.00
N LEU A 65 1.71 11.99 7.75
CA LEU A 65 2.63 12.93 7.10
C LEU A 65 1.97 14.25 6.71
N GLN A 66 0.63 14.33 6.64
CA GLN A 66 -0.10 15.55 6.33
C GLN A 66 -0.41 16.39 7.60
N GLY A 67 -0.31 15.78 8.79
CA GLY A 67 -0.68 16.40 10.08
C GLY A 67 0.45 17.08 10.86
N THR A 68 1.71 16.98 10.42
CA THR A 68 2.88 17.57 11.11
C THR A 68 3.51 18.76 10.37
N HIS A 69 2.74 19.46 9.53
CA HIS A 69 3.09 20.83 9.15
C HIS A 69 2.56 21.82 10.19
N THR A 70 3.20 21.86 11.36
CA THR A 70 3.03 22.99 12.28
C THR A 70 3.61 24.22 11.59
N HIS A 71 2.74 25.03 11.00
CA HIS A 71 3.06 26.37 10.52
C HIS A 71 3.40 27.24 11.75
N ALA A 72 4.67 27.24 12.16
CA ALA A 72 5.19 28.21 13.10
C ALA A 72 5.43 29.52 12.34
N ALA A 73 4.57 30.50 12.62
CA ALA A 73 4.73 31.90 12.23
C ALA A 73 5.78 32.59 13.12
#